data_AF-A0A925HJX6-F1
#
_entry.id   AF-A0A925HJX6-F1
#
_cell.length_a   1.000
_cell.length_b   1.000
_cell.length_c   1.000
_cell.angle_alpha   90.00
_cell.angle_beta   90.00
_cell.angle_gamma   90.00
#
_symmetry.space_group_name_H-M   'P 1'
#
loop_
_entity.id
_entity.type
_entity.pdbx_description
1 polymer ?
#
loop_
_entity_poly.entity_id
_entity_poly.type
_entity_poly.pdbx_seq_one_letter_code
_entity_poly.pdbx_strand_id
1 'polypeptide(L)' 'RADFDSVNGVGSGDITSFLSAWFLDLANQTTAADFDCSGSTNSADITAFLELWFLSIGGSC' A
#
# COMPACT_ATOMS: atom_id res chain seq x y z
N ARG A 1 0.51 -7.04 -1.98
CA ARG A 1 0.23 -7.85 -0.76
C ARG A 1 0.07 -6.85 0.39
N ALA A 2 -0.89 -7.04 1.32
CA ALA A 2 -1.18 -6.02 2.35
C ALA A 2 -0.08 -5.87 3.42
N ASP A 3 0.78 -6.88 3.54
CA ASP A 3 2.04 -6.89 4.31
C ASP A 3 3.13 -6.24 3.43
N PHE A 4 3.18 -4.90 3.45
CA PHE A 4 4.02 -4.05 2.61
C PHE A 4 5.43 -3.91 3.19
N ASP A 5 5.56 -3.79 4.51
CA ASP A 5 6.87 -3.69 5.16
C ASP A 5 7.51 -5.05 5.44
N SER A 6 6.75 -6.15 5.29
CA SER A 6 7.18 -7.53 5.55
C SER A 6 7.56 -7.79 7.01
N VAL A 7 7.01 -7.01 7.95
CA VAL A 7 7.34 -7.07 9.38
C VAL A 7 6.10 -7.48 10.19
N ASN A 8 6.18 -8.64 10.84
CA ASN A 8 5.17 -9.14 11.78
C ASN A 8 3.75 -9.27 11.22
N GLY A 9 3.59 -9.35 9.89
CA GLY A 9 2.29 -9.50 9.23
C GLY A 9 1.56 -8.17 9.09
N VAL A 10 0.27 -8.22 8.70
CA VAL A 10 -0.48 -7.02 8.33
C VAL A 10 -0.87 -6.20 9.56
N GLY A 11 -0.45 -4.94 9.61
CA GLY A 11 -0.73 -4.01 10.70
C GLY A 11 -0.62 -2.54 10.30
N SER A 12 -0.46 -1.67 11.29
CA SER A 12 -0.31 -0.23 11.07
C SER A 12 1.04 0.17 10.45
N GLY A 13 2.07 -0.69 10.57
CA GLY A 13 3.37 -0.49 9.93
C GLY A 13 3.26 -0.45 8.41
N ASP A 14 2.47 -1.36 7.83
CA ASP A 14 2.27 -1.47 6.39
C ASP A 14 1.68 -0.21 5.78
N ILE A 15 0.63 0.36 6.38
CA ILE A 15 0.00 1.56 5.85
C ILE A 15 0.95 2.77 5.92
N THR A 16 1.73 2.89 6.99
CA THR A 16 2.72 3.99 7.08
C THR A 16 3.86 3.85 6.08
N SER A 17 4.30 2.61 5.83
CA SER A 17 5.35 2.31 4.85
C SER A 17 4.84 2.50 3.42
N PHE A 18 3.62 2.06 3.13
CA PHE A 18 2.96 2.26 1.83
C PHE A 18 2.77 3.74 1.52
N LEU A 19 2.21 4.52 2.46
CA LEU A 19 2.03 5.96 2.30
C LEU A 19 3.35 6.67 2.02
N SER A 20 4.42 6.30 2.73
CA SER A 20 5.75 6.88 2.51
C SER A 20 6.29 6.59 1.12
N ALA A 21 6.14 5.35 0.63
CA ALA A 21 6.52 4.98 -0.73
C ALA A 21 5.66 5.70 -1.78
N TRP A 22 4.35 5.79 -1.55
CA TRP A 22 3.40 6.45 -2.45
C TRP A 22 3.69 7.95 -2.60
N PHE A 23 3.96 8.67 -1.49
CA PHE A 23 4.34 10.07 -1.57
C PHE A 23 5.67 10.28 -2.31
N LEU A 24 6.64 9.39 -2.08
CA LEU A 24 7.94 9.44 -2.78
C LEU A 24 7.76 9.22 -4.29
N ASP A 25 6.92 8.26 -4.66
CA ASP A 25 6.61 7.95 -6.05
C ASP A 25 5.90 9.08 -6.77
N LEU A 26 4.93 9.72 -6.12
CA LEU A 26 4.25 10.90 -6.68
C LEU A 26 5.22 12.06 -6.92
N ALA A 27 6.23 12.22 -6.05
CA ALA A 27 7.24 13.27 -6.18
C ALA A 27 8.27 12.95 -7.27
N ASN A 28 8.69 11.69 -7.37
CA ASN A 28 9.79 11.27 -8.25
C ASN A 28 9.33 10.63 -9.57
N GLN A 29 8.02 10.45 -9.76
CA GLN A 29 7.43 9.73 -10.90
C GLN A 29 7.97 8.29 -11.00
N THR A 30 8.13 7.64 -9.86
CA THR A 30 8.50 6.22 -9.76
C THR A 30 7.26 5.33 -9.55
N THR A 31 7.45 4.02 -9.63
CA THR A 31 6.35 3.01 -9.61
C THR A 31 6.59 1.93 -8.54
N ALA A 32 7.22 2.27 -7.42
CA ALA A 32 7.42 1.37 -6.29
C ALA A 32 6.13 1.09 -5.50
N ALA A 33 5.18 2.03 -5.51
CA ALA A 33 3.86 1.97 -4.90
C ALA A 33 2.74 1.77 -5.93
N ASP A 34 3.07 1.33 -7.15
CA ASP A 34 2.13 0.86 -8.18
C ASP A 34 1.55 -0.50 -7.75
N PHE A 35 0.50 -0.42 -6.97
CA PHE A 35 -0.13 -1.56 -6.30
C PHE A 35 -1.12 -2.28 -7.20
N ASP A 36 -1.78 -1.56 -8.11
CA ASP A 36 -2.70 -2.14 -9.09
C ASP A 36 -2.00 -2.60 -10.39
N CYS A 37 -0.69 -2.37 -10.49
CA CYS A 37 0.15 -2.71 -11.65
C CYS A 37 -0.30 -2.00 -12.94
N SER A 38 -0.85 -0.79 -12.80
CA SER A 38 -1.26 0.06 -13.93
C SER A 38 -0.08 0.70 -14.66
N GLY A 39 1.13 0.64 -14.08
CA GLY A 39 2.33 1.28 -14.59
C GLY A 39 2.49 2.74 -14.16
N SER A 40 1.71 3.21 -13.19
CA SER A 40 1.76 4.58 -12.69
C SER A 40 1.20 4.70 -11.28
N THR A 41 1.96 5.29 -10.36
CA THR A 41 1.48 5.54 -8.99
C THR A 41 0.46 6.69 -8.95
N ASN A 42 -0.77 6.39 -8.53
CA ASN A 42 -1.89 7.32 -8.47
C ASN A 42 -2.90 6.94 -7.36
N SER A 43 -4.12 7.50 -7.42
CA SER A 43 -5.17 7.26 -6.41
C SER A 43 -5.77 5.84 -6.46
N ALA A 44 -5.66 5.15 -7.59
CA ALA A 44 -6.11 3.76 -7.72
C ALA A 44 -5.30 2.83 -6.81
N ASP A 45 -3.98 3.05 -6.71
CA ASP A 45 -3.08 2.24 -5.89
C ASP A 45 -3.42 2.30 -4.41
N ILE A 46 -3.64 3.50 -3.88
CA ILE A 46 -3.98 3.66 -2.47
C ILE A 46 -5.35 3.10 -2.15
N THR A 47 -6.30 3.22 -3.08
CA THR A 47 -7.63 2.63 -2.88
C THR A 47 -7.53 1.11 -2.83
N ALA A 48 -6.83 0.50 -3.79
CA ALA A 48 -6.61 -0.94 -3.83
C ALA A 48 -5.81 -1.47 -2.62
N PHE A 49 -4.80 -0.72 -2.17
CA PHE A 49 -4.05 -1.06 -0.96
C PHE A 49 -4.93 -1.05 0.28
N LEU A 50 -5.71 0.02 0.48
CA LEU A 50 -6.60 0.15 1.64
C LEU A 50 -7.66 -0.95 1.66
N GLU A 51 -8.24 -1.31 0.51
CA GLU A 51 -9.19 -2.43 0.43
C GLU A 51 -8.56 -3.75 0.92
N LEU A 52 -7.38 -4.11 0.42
CA LEU A 52 -6.68 -5.33 0.85
C LEU A 52 -6.21 -5.27 2.31
N TRP A 53 -5.79 -4.10 2.78
CA TRP A 53 -5.40 -3.88 4.17
C TRP A 53 -6.59 -4.05 5.10
N PHE A 54 -7.73 -3.38 4.82
CA PHE A 54 -8.96 -3.51 5.59
C PHE A 54 -9.47 -4.95 5.63
N LEU A 55 -9.41 -5.67 4.51
CA LEU A 55 -9.77 -7.10 4.47
C LEU A 55 -8.84 -7.95 5.34
N SER A 56 -7.54 -7.63 5.37
CA SER A 56 -6.56 -8.37 6.19
C SER A 56 -6.73 -8.12 7.69
N ILE A 57 -6.99 -6.87 8.11
CA ILE A 57 -7.17 -6.54 9.53
C ILE A 57 -8.60 -6.85 10.03
N GLY A 58 -9.60 -6.74 9.15
CA GLY A 58 -11.01 -6.92 9.46
C GLY A 58 -11.46 -8.38 9.55
N GLY A 59 -10.59 -9.33 9.18
CA GLY A 59 -10.79 -10.76 9.43
C GLY A 59 -10.60 -11.20 10.89
N SER A 60 -10.28 -10.28 11.79
CA SER A 60 -10.09 -10.52 13.23
C SER A 60 -11.24 -9.90 14.04
N CYS A 61 -12.45 -10.42 13.86
CA CYS A 61 -13.58 -10.22 14.77
C CYS A 61 -14.14 -11.58 15.21
#